data_AF-A0A835Y7U0-F1
#
_entry.id   AF-A0A835Y7U0-F1
#
_cell.length_a   1.000
_cell.length_b   1.000
_cell.length_c   1.000
_cell.angle_alpha   90.00
_cell.angle_beta   90.00
_cell.angle_gamma   90.00
#
_symmetry.space_group_name_H-M   'P 1'
#
loop_
_entity.id
_entity.type
_entity.pdbx_description
1 polymer ?
#
loop_
_entity_poly.entity_id
_entity_poly.type
_entity_poly.pdbx_seq_one_letter_code
_entity_poly.pdbx_strand_id
1 'polypeptide(L)'
;MLSKDQLVQFFEGSKKQFDNPDFKQMLGVSFKTRGPGSPEDMINGMQKQIFESMGVQGDFGLKCLSRVQQVYGNDAFFLRQFFEHVQKEEMILDEAEMPETMYKTKYDKLNKFQEEMKAKMEGLNGLTAEQQQAALAEMYKQMIISSSAEQECCSHPAGCSHREHGGAGHAEPGAEGPGGTHAPSAVAGPLTGAAAKAAAALGPSAAEPAATMTEDEQLAFFASLRGGGPQ
;
A
#
# COMPACT_ATOMS: atom_id res chain seq x y z
N MET A 1 15.50 10.90 -15.92
CA MET A 1 14.91 11.11 -14.58
C MET A 1 14.62 12.59 -14.45
N LEU A 2 13.57 12.97 -13.74
CA LEU A 2 13.27 14.38 -13.43
C LEU A 2 14.15 14.88 -12.29
N SER A 3 14.42 16.19 -12.23
CA SER A 3 15.06 16.80 -11.06
C SER A 3 14.10 16.88 -9.86
N LYS A 4 14.65 17.13 -8.66
CA LYS A 4 13.82 17.38 -7.47
C LYS A 4 12.91 18.59 -7.68
N ASP A 5 13.41 19.68 -8.26
CA ASP A 5 12.61 20.89 -8.50
C ASP A 5 11.44 20.64 -9.45
N GLN A 6 11.64 19.85 -10.51
CA GLN A 6 10.56 19.43 -11.42
C GLN A 6 9.50 18.58 -10.69
N LEU A 7 9.94 17.68 -9.81
CA LEU A 7 9.04 16.84 -9.03
C LEU A 7 8.27 17.64 -7.97
N VAL A 8 8.90 18.59 -7.28
CA VAL A 8 8.23 19.51 -6.33
C VAL A 8 7.19 20.38 -7.06
N GLN A 9 7.55 20.97 -8.20
CA GLN A 9 6.59 21.73 -9.03
C GLN A 9 5.42 20.86 -9.50
N PHE A 10 5.68 19.59 -9.84
CA PHE A 10 4.64 18.62 -10.19
C PHE A 10 3.72 18.27 -9.00
N PHE A 11 4.28 18.09 -7.80
CA PHE A 11 3.49 17.84 -6.58
C PHE A 11 2.60 19.05 -6.25
N GLU A 12 3.11 20.28 -6.38
CA GLU A 12 2.32 21.51 -6.19
C GLU A 12 1.22 21.67 -7.24
N GLY A 13 1.52 21.39 -8.52
CA GLY A 13 0.55 21.40 -9.61
C GLY A 13 -0.57 20.39 -9.38
N SER A 14 -0.20 19.16 -8.99
CA SER A 14 -1.15 18.07 -8.73
C SER A 14 -1.99 18.37 -7.50
N LYS A 15 -1.40 18.92 -6.43
CA LYS A 15 -2.11 19.35 -5.23
C LYS A 15 -3.23 20.34 -5.56
N LYS A 16 -2.97 21.33 -6.43
CA LYS A 16 -3.99 22.31 -6.88
C LYS A 16 -5.16 21.65 -7.61
N GLN A 17 -4.91 20.59 -8.39
CA GLN A 17 -5.98 19.84 -9.06
C GLN A 17 -6.72 18.90 -8.11
N PHE A 18 -6.03 18.27 -7.16
CA PHE A 18 -6.66 17.47 -6.11
C PHE A 18 -7.49 18.31 -5.12
N ASP A 19 -7.19 19.61 -4.96
CA ASP A 19 -8.02 20.56 -4.20
C ASP A 19 -9.15 21.19 -5.04
N ASN A 20 -9.24 20.90 -6.34
CA ASN A 20 -10.27 21.44 -7.23
C ASN A 20 -11.59 20.63 -7.12
N PRO A 21 -12.71 21.21 -6.65
CA PRO A 21 -13.97 20.49 -6.49
C PRO A 21 -14.55 20.00 -7.83
N ASP A 22 -14.35 20.74 -8.92
CA ASP A 22 -14.82 20.34 -10.25
C ASP A 22 -14.10 19.07 -10.72
N PHE A 23 -12.80 18.97 -10.44
CA PHE A 23 -12.01 17.78 -10.75
C PHE A 23 -12.50 16.56 -9.96
N LYS A 24 -12.70 16.70 -8.65
CA LYS A 24 -13.30 15.65 -7.80
C LYS A 24 -14.68 15.20 -8.31
N GLN A 25 -15.54 16.16 -8.68
CA GLN A 25 -16.85 15.86 -9.23
C GLN A 25 -16.76 15.07 -10.54
N MET A 26 -15.83 15.43 -11.44
CA MET A 26 -15.59 14.68 -12.68
C MET A 26 -15.15 13.23 -12.40
N LEU A 27 -14.24 13.00 -11.45
CA LEU A 27 -13.82 11.64 -11.06
C LEU A 27 -15.02 10.81 -10.54
N GLY A 28 -15.82 11.38 -9.64
CA GLY A 28 -17.02 10.71 -9.11
C GLY A 28 -18.11 10.46 -10.16
N VAL A 29 -18.15 11.22 -11.26
CA VAL A 29 -19.04 10.96 -12.41
C VAL A 29 -18.46 9.87 -13.32
N SER A 30 -17.15 9.88 -13.59
CA SER A 30 -16.45 8.83 -14.34
C SER A 30 -16.68 7.46 -13.72
N PHE A 31 -16.44 7.31 -12.41
CA PHE A 31 -16.66 6.06 -11.69
C PHE A 31 -18.10 5.52 -11.83
N LYS A 32 -19.10 6.41 -11.68
CA LYS A 32 -20.53 6.05 -11.76
C LYS A 32 -21.00 5.69 -13.17
N THR A 33 -20.39 6.28 -14.20
CA THR A 33 -20.81 6.08 -15.60
C THR A 33 -20.24 4.82 -16.24
N ARG A 34 -19.23 4.18 -15.64
CA ARG A 34 -18.63 2.90 -16.08
C ARG A 34 -18.26 2.88 -17.58
N GLY A 35 -17.79 4.02 -18.09
CA GLY A 35 -17.33 4.19 -19.46
C GLY A 35 -15.79 4.16 -19.59
N PRO A 36 -15.26 4.44 -20.80
CA PRO A 36 -13.82 4.69 -21.00
C PRO A 36 -13.40 5.97 -20.27
N GLY A 37 -12.19 5.98 -19.70
CA GLY A 37 -11.68 7.10 -18.90
C GLY A 37 -12.08 6.96 -17.43
N SER A 38 -11.52 5.96 -16.75
CA SER A 38 -11.71 5.74 -15.31
C SER A 38 -11.13 6.90 -14.47
N PRO A 39 -11.41 7.00 -13.16
CA PRO A 39 -10.81 8.00 -12.30
C PRO A 39 -9.27 8.02 -12.39
N GLU A 40 -8.63 6.86 -12.48
CA GLU A 40 -7.19 6.73 -12.67
C GLU A 40 -6.74 7.23 -14.05
N ASP A 41 -7.47 6.96 -15.13
CA ASP A 41 -7.17 7.52 -16.46
C ASP A 41 -7.25 9.06 -16.44
N MET A 42 -8.23 9.61 -15.74
CA MET A 42 -8.41 11.06 -15.59
C MET A 42 -7.28 11.72 -14.78
N ILE A 43 -6.85 11.08 -13.68
CA ILE A 43 -5.68 11.52 -12.90
C ILE A 43 -4.42 11.42 -13.76
N ASN A 44 -4.18 10.31 -14.46
CA ASN A 44 -3.05 10.16 -15.37
C ASN A 44 -3.04 11.24 -16.47
N GLY A 45 -4.20 11.55 -17.05
CA GLY A 45 -4.33 12.62 -18.06
C GLY A 45 -4.00 14.01 -17.49
N MET A 46 -4.50 14.33 -16.30
CA MET A 46 -4.21 15.58 -15.59
C MET A 46 -2.72 15.69 -15.22
N GLN A 47 -2.11 14.61 -14.71
CA GLN A 47 -0.69 14.57 -14.37
C GLN A 47 0.21 14.75 -15.61
N LYS A 48 -0.16 14.15 -16.76
CA LYS A 48 0.52 14.39 -18.05
C LYS A 48 0.50 15.86 -18.45
N GLN A 49 -0.65 16.52 -18.34
CA GLN A 49 -0.79 17.94 -18.66
C GLN A 49 0.08 18.83 -17.75
N ILE A 50 0.22 18.48 -16.46
CA ILE A 50 1.13 19.18 -15.54
C ILE A 50 2.58 19.03 -16.02
N PHE A 51 3.03 17.82 -16.34
CA PHE A 51 4.38 17.61 -16.89
C PHE A 51 4.60 18.38 -18.20
N GLU A 52 3.63 18.36 -19.10
CA GLU A 52 3.71 19.07 -20.39
C GLU A 52 3.80 20.58 -20.18
N SER A 53 3.10 21.14 -19.20
CA SER A 53 3.17 22.57 -18.85
C SER A 53 4.55 23.03 -18.34
N MET A 54 5.38 22.12 -17.82
CA MET A 54 6.77 22.37 -17.41
C MET A 54 7.81 21.89 -18.45
N GLY A 55 7.38 21.61 -19.69
CA GLY A 55 8.26 21.18 -20.79
C GLY A 55 8.74 19.73 -20.70
N VAL A 56 8.08 18.90 -19.89
CA VAL A 56 8.36 17.46 -19.72
C VAL A 56 7.32 16.66 -20.49
N GLN A 57 7.75 15.70 -21.31
CA GLN A 57 6.81 14.79 -21.99
C GLN A 57 5.99 13.99 -20.96
N GLY A 58 4.64 14.04 -21.03
CA GLY A 58 3.75 13.49 -20.00
C GLY A 58 4.02 12.02 -19.65
N ASP A 59 4.09 11.14 -20.65
CA ASP A 59 4.40 9.71 -20.45
C ASP A 59 5.79 9.44 -19.87
N PHE A 60 6.77 10.32 -20.12
CA PHE A 60 8.09 10.23 -19.52
C PHE A 60 8.07 10.70 -18.06
N GLY A 61 7.29 11.74 -17.76
CA GLY A 61 7.07 12.24 -16.40
C GLY A 61 6.43 11.18 -15.49
N LEU A 62 5.31 10.58 -15.92
CA LEU A 62 4.67 9.47 -15.21
C LEU A 62 5.64 8.29 -14.99
N LYS A 63 6.41 7.90 -16.02
CA LYS A 63 7.43 6.85 -15.88
C LYS A 63 8.54 7.23 -14.89
N CYS A 64 8.85 8.52 -14.69
CA CYS A 64 9.83 8.92 -13.68
C CYS A 64 9.31 8.78 -12.25
N LEU A 65 8.00 8.94 -12.00
CA LEU A 65 7.40 8.73 -10.67
C LEU A 65 7.72 7.32 -10.12
N SER A 66 7.70 6.31 -11.00
CA SER A 66 8.07 4.92 -10.66
C SER A 66 9.46 4.73 -10.04
N ARG A 67 10.38 5.67 -10.27
CA ARG A 67 11.79 5.59 -9.88
C ARG A 67 12.17 6.58 -8.79
N VAL A 68 11.21 7.34 -8.25
CA VAL A 68 11.48 8.38 -7.24
C VAL A 68 12.13 7.78 -6.00
N GLN A 69 11.59 6.69 -5.45
CA GLN A 69 12.18 6.01 -4.29
C GLN A 69 13.56 5.41 -4.59
N GLN A 70 13.78 4.90 -5.81
CA GLN A 70 15.07 4.32 -6.21
C GLN A 70 16.17 5.40 -6.34
N VAL A 71 15.85 6.56 -6.91
CA VAL A 71 16.84 7.62 -7.20
C VAL A 71 17.05 8.55 -6.00
N TYR A 72 15.98 8.84 -5.25
CA TYR A 72 16.00 9.79 -4.14
C TYR A 72 15.84 9.14 -2.76
N GLY A 73 16.04 7.82 -2.68
CA GLY A 73 15.91 7.01 -1.46
C GLY A 73 16.64 7.55 -0.22
N ASN A 74 17.77 8.23 -0.44
CA ASN A 74 18.62 8.78 0.62
C ASN A 74 18.17 10.16 1.15
N ASP A 75 17.14 10.78 0.56
CA ASP A 75 16.60 12.06 1.01
C ASP A 75 15.20 11.86 1.62
N ALA A 76 15.18 11.65 2.94
CA ALA A 76 13.95 11.44 3.69
C ALA A 76 12.96 12.63 3.62
N PHE A 77 13.45 13.87 3.48
CA PHE A 77 12.59 15.05 3.39
C PHE A 77 11.92 15.16 2.02
N PHE A 78 12.63 14.80 0.96
CA PHE A 78 12.06 14.72 -0.38
C PHE A 78 11.13 13.51 -0.54
N LEU A 79 11.51 12.33 -0.03
CA LEU A 79 10.63 11.15 -0.02
C LEU A 79 9.32 11.42 0.72
N ARG A 80 9.37 12.15 1.84
CA ARG A 80 8.16 12.54 2.58
C ARG A 80 7.17 13.30 1.69
N GLN A 81 7.63 14.30 0.92
CA GLN A 81 6.77 15.04 -0.01
C GLN A 81 6.19 14.15 -1.11
N PHE A 82 6.99 13.20 -1.63
CA PHE A 82 6.50 12.21 -2.60
C PHE A 82 5.41 11.30 -2.01
N PHE A 83 5.60 10.80 -0.79
CA PHE A 83 4.57 9.97 -0.12
C PHE A 83 3.33 10.77 0.28
N GLU A 84 3.47 12.03 0.71
CA GLU A 84 2.34 12.95 0.94
C GLU A 84 1.54 13.20 -0.36
N HIS A 85 2.21 13.30 -1.51
CA HIS A 85 1.58 13.40 -2.82
C HIS A 85 0.83 12.11 -3.20
N VAL A 86 1.46 10.94 -3.06
CA VAL A 86 0.84 9.64 -3.36
C VAL A 86 -0.37 9.39 -2.45
N GLN A 87 -0.26 9.63 -1.13
CA GLN A 87 -1.40 9.51 -0.21
C GLN A 87 -2.58 10.42 -0.60
N LYS A 88 -2.30 11.61 -1.17
CA LYS A 88 -3.34 12.51 -1.64
C LYS A 88 -4.00 12.02 -2.94
N GLU A 89 -3.25 11.36 -3.83
CA GLU A 89 -3.81 10.72 -5.02
C GLU A 89 -4.79 9.59 -4.64
N GLU A 90 -4.34 8.67 -3.78
CA GLU A 90 -5.16 7.57 -3.24
C GLU A 90 -6.43 8.07 -2.54
N MET A 91 -6.32 9.12 -1.72
CA MET A 91 -7.46 9.71 -1.00
C MET A 91 -8.50 10.32 -1.96
N ILE A 92 -8.08 10.87 -3.09
CA ILE A 92 -8.97 11.44 -4.11
C ILE A 92 -9.66 10.33 -4.92
N LEU A 93 -8.98 9.21 -5.17
CA LEU A 93 -9.59 8.01 -5.76
C LEU A 93 -10.63 7.41 -4.82
N ASP A 94 -10.28 7.19 -3.54
CA ASP A 94 -11.23 6.75 -2.50
C ASP A 94 -12.49 7.63 -2.46
N GLU A 95 -12.33 8.96 -2.44
CA GLU A 95 -13.43 9.94 -2.42
C GLU A 95 -14.36 9.85 -3.65
N ALA A 96 -13.82 9.43 -4.80
CA ALA A 96 -14.59 9.23 -6.03
C ALA A 96 -15.30 7.86 -6.08
N GLU A 97 -14.68 6.83 -5.51
CA GLU A 97 -15.13 5.43 -5.61
C GLU A 97 -16.11 5.02 -4.50
N MET A 98 -15.95 5.53 -3.27
CA MET A 98 -16.74 5.06 -2.12
C MET A 98 -17.81 6.05 -1.64
N PRO A 99 -18.88 5.57 -0.96
CA PRO A 99 -19.87 6.45 -0.35
C PRO A 99 -19.24 7.38 0.69
N GLU A 100 -19.70 8.62 0.76
CA GLU A 100 -19.20 9.67 1.66
C GLU A 100 -19.11 9.23 3.13
N THR A 101 -20.05 8.40 3.59
CA THR A 101 -20.07 7.83 4.94
C THR A 101 -18.94 6.84 5.19
N MET A 102 -18.60 6.01 4.21
CA MET A 102 -17.47 5.08 4.27
C MET A 102 -16.15 5.85 4.20
N TYR A 103 -16.06 6.84 3.32
CA TYR A 103 -14.90 7.72 3.18
C TYR A 103 -14.58 8.44 4.49
N LYS A 104 -15.55 9.13 5.08
CA LYS A 104 -15.40 9.79 6.39
C LYS A 104 -14.97 8.79 7.46
N THR A 105 -15.64 7.64 7.57
CA THR A 105 -15.28 6.61 8.57
C THR A 105 -13.86 6.06 8.39
N LYS A 106 -13.40 5.86 7.15
CA LYS A 106 -12.02 5.41 6.83
C LYS A 106 -11.01 6.45 7.30
N TYR A 107 -11.20 7.71 6.88
CA TYR A 107 -10.23 8.77 7.14
C TYR A 107 -10.27 9.31 8.56
N ASP A 108 -11.42 9.32 9.25
CA ASP A 108 -11.50 9.66 10.67
C ASP A 108 -10.70 8.66 11.53
N LYS A 109 -10.77 7.36 11.22
CA LYS A 109 -9.96 6.31 11.87
C LYS A 109 -8.47 6.50 11.59
N LEU A 110 -8.09 6.74 10.33
CA LEU A 110 -6.69 6.96 9.95
C LEU A 110 -6.10 8.21 10.61
N ASN A 111 -6.85 9.32 10.61
CA ASN A 111 -6.43 10.57 11.25
C ASN A 111 -6.26 10.38 12.75
N LYS A 112 -7.21 9.73 13.44
CA LYS A 112 -7.10 9.43 14.87
C LYS A 112 -5.88 8.56 15.18
N PHE A 113 -5.61 7.53 14.37
CA PHE A 113 -4.42 6.69 14.53
C PHE A 113 -3.12 7.48 14.32
N GLN A 114 -3.07 8.38 13.33
CA GLN A 114 -1.92 9.28 13.12
C GLN A 114 -1.72 10.24 14.30
N GLU A 115 -2.79 10.80 14.86
CA GLU A 115 -2.73 11.66 16.05
C GLU A 115 -2.24 10.90 17.29
N GLU A 116 -2.76 9.70 17.55
CA GLU A 116 -2.29 8.83 18.64
C GLU A 116 -0.81 8.44 18.47
N MET A 117 -0.39 8.12 17.25
CA MET A 117 1.02 7.80 16.94
C MET A 117 1.94 9.01 17.11
N LYS A 118 1.49 10.19 16.66
CA LYS A 118 2.21 11.45 16.85
C LYS A 118 2.34 11.80 18.34
N ALA A 119 1.27 11.67 19.12
CA ALA A 119 1.29 11.91 20.56
C ALA A 119 2.23 10.93 21.30
N LYS A 120 2.22 9.63 20.92
CA LYS A 120 3.18 8.65 21.45
C LYS A 120 4.63 9.04 21.12
N MET A 121 4.91 9.48 19.90
CA MET A 121 6.24 9.96 19.47
C MET A 121 6.67 11.25 20.20
N GLU A 122 5.76 12.21 20.39
CA GLU A 122 6.02 13.45 21.12
C GLU A 122 6.35 13.17 22.59
N GLY A 123 5.74 12.14 23.19
CA GLY A 123 6.07 11.62 24.52
C GLY A 123 7.46 11.00 24.66
N LEU A 124 8.19 10.77 23.56
CA LEU A 124 9.59 10.32 23.58
C LEU A 124 10.60 11.48 23.68
N ASN A 125 10.15 12.72 23.49
CA ASN A 125 11.01 13.90 23.60
C ASN A 125 11.46 14.09 25.06
N GLY A 126 12.78 14.09 25.29
CA GLY A 126 13.37 14.24 26.62
C GLY A 126 13.70 12.94 27.36
N LEU A 127 13.35 11.77 26.80
CA LEU A 127 13.86 10.48 27.27
C LEU A 127 15.34 10.26 26.85
N THR A 128 16.08 9.42 27.56
CA THR A 128 17.43 9.00 27.13
C THR A 128 17.36 8.10 25.89
N ALA A 129 18.45 7.97 25.13
CA ALA A 129 18.47 7.15 23.91
C ALA A 129 18.04 5.68 24.16
N GLU A 130 18.45 5.10 25.30
CA GLU A 130 18.07 3.73 25.71
C GLU A 130 16.57 3.64 26.06
N GLN A 131 16.02 4.66 26.72
CA GLN A 131 14.59 4.75 27.04
C GLN A 131 13.74 4.96 25.77
N GLN A 132 14.20 5.79 24.83
CA GLN A 132 13.58 5.96 23.52
C GLN A 132 13.58 4.65 22.73
N GLN A 133 14.69 3.91 22.72
CA GLN A 133 14.79 2.62 22.04
C GLN A 133 13.87 1.57 22.66
N ALA A 134 13.78 1.49 23.98
CA ALA A 134 12.85 0.60 24.67
C ALA A 134 11.37 0.95 24.40
N ALA A 135 11.02 2.24 24.43
CA ALA A 135 9.67 2.71 24.17
C ALA A 135 9.26 2.50 22.70
N LEU A 136 10.17 2.74 21.74
CA LEU A 136 9.95 2.42 20.33
C LEU A 136 9.76 0.92 20.10
N ALA A 137 10.55 0.06 20.76
CA ALA A 137 10.39 -1.39 20.63
C ALA A 137 9.01 -1.88 21.10
N GLU A 138 8.51 -1.38 22.23
CA GLU A 138 7.15 -1.70 22.70
C GLU A 138 6.07 -1.08 21.77
N MET A 139 6.32 0.09 21.20
CA MET A 139 5.43 0.71 20.20
C MET A 139 5.31 -0.14 18.92
N TYR A 140 6.44 -0.62 18.38
CA TYR A 140 6.45 -1.53 17.23
C TYR A 140 5.74 -2.84 17.53
N LYS A 141 5.96 -3.40 18.71
CA LYS A 141 5.28 -4.63 19.15
C LYS A 141 3.76 -4.45 19.24
N GLN A 142 3.27 -3.32 19.78
CA GLN A 142 1.85 -2.99 19.76
C GLN A 142 1.30 -2.87 18.32
N MET A 143 2.03 -2.19 17.42
CA MET A 143 1.62 -2.05 16.02
C MET A 143 1.49 -3.40 15.31
N ILE A 144 2.46 -4.30 15.49
CA ILE A 144 2.42 -5.67 14.94
C ILE A 144 1.20 -6.42 15.47
N ILE A 145 1.02 -6.46 16.81
CA ILE A 145 -0.11 -7.16 17.45
C ILE A 145 -1.45 -6.63 16.94
N SER A 146 -1.66 -5.31 16.90
CA SER A 146 -2.89 -4.71 16.38
C SER A 146 -3.13 -5.06 14.90
N SER A 147 -2.10 -4.99 14.05
CA SER A 147 -2.23 -5.35 12.64
C SER A 147 -2.56 -6.84 12.41
N SER A 148 -2.07 -7.73 13.29
CA SER A 148 -2.40 -9.16 13.24
C SER A 148 -3.79 -9.48 13.83
N ALA A 149 -4.29 -8.67 14.77
CA ALA A 149 -5.59 -8.87 15.39
C ALA A 149 -6.78 -8.51 14.49
N GLU A 150 -6.58 -7.63 13.50
CA GLU A 150 -7.58 -7.38 12.44
C GLU A 150 -7.60 -8.51 11.37
N GLN A 151 -6.72 -9.52 11.49
CA GLN A 151 -6.61 -10.64 10.57
C GLN A 151 -6.91 -11.99 11.26
N GLU A 152 -8.10 -12.13 11.85
CA GLU A 152 -8.67 -13.43 12.26
C GLU A 152 -9.03 -14.32 11.05
N CYS A 153 -8.02 -14.71 10.26
CA CYS A 153 -8.14 -15.74 9.25
C CYS A 153 -8.12 -17.14 9.91
N CYS A 154 -9.31 -17.62 10.27
CA CYS A 154 -9.66 -19.05 10.37
C CYS A 154 -8.65 -19.99 11.08
N SER A 155 -8.41 -19.78 12.37
CA SER A 155 -7.68 -20.73 13.22
C SER A 155 -8.61 -21.76 13.88
N HIS A 156 -8.98 -22.85 13.18
CA HIS A 156 -9.55 -24.06 13.79
C HIS A 156 -9.04 -25.34 13.08
N PRO A 157 -8.21 -26.18 13.73
CA PRO A 157 -7.63 -27.38 13.13
C PRO A 157 -8.52 -28.62 13.37
N ALA A 158 -9.73 -28.64 12.80
CA ALA A 158 -10.58 -29.84 12.75
C ALA A 158 -11.46 -29.80 11.50
N GLY A 159 -11.45 -30.87 10.71
CA GLY A 159 -12.11 -30.91 9.41
C GLY A 159 -13.63 -31.03 9.48
N CYS A 160 -14.33 -30.24 8.66
CA CYS A 160 -15.75 -30.43 8.37
C CYS A 160 -15.94 -31.28 7.10
N SER A 161 -15.69 -32.58 7.22
CA SER A 161 -16.22 -33.55 6.27
C SER A 161 -17.65 -33.93 6.66
N HIS A 162 -18.66 -33.33 6.01
CA HIS A 162 -19.96 -33.99 5.90
C HIS A 162 -20.59 -33.76 4.52
N ARG A 163 -20.64 -34.86 3.78
CA ARG A 163 -21.43 -35.07 2.57
C ARG A 163 -22.70 -35.80 3.00
N GLU A 164 -23.86 -35.34 2.54
CA GLU A 164 -25.09 -36.14 2.53
C GLU A 164 -25.71 -36.17 1.12
N HIS A 165 -26.70 -37.06 0.93
CA HIS A 165 -26.95 -37.77 -0.32
C HIS A 165 -28.29 -37.44 -1.01
N GLY A 166 -28.33 -37.60 -2.35
CA GLY A 166 -29.54 -37.63 -3.20
C GLY A 166 -29.58 -36.45 -4.20
N GLY A 167 -29.56 -36.60 -5.53
CA GLY A 167 -29.99 -37.68 -6.43
C GLY A 167 -31.31 -37.30 -7.12
N ALA A 168 -31.53 -37.34 -8.44
CA ALA A 168 -30.70 -37.57 -9.64
C ALA A 168 -31.45 -36.96 -10.87
N GLY A 169 -30.93 -36.78 -12.09
CA GLY A 169 -29.61 -37.06 -12.68
C GLY A 169 -29.73 -37.85 -14.01
N HIS A 170 -29.43 -37.24 -15.17
CA HIS A 170 -29.46 -37.92 -16.49
C HIS A 170 -28.41 -37.41 -17.51
N ALA A 171 -27.70 -38.37 -18.12
CA ALA A 171 -27.09 -38.41 -19.46
C ALA A 171 -25.92 -37.47 -19.89
N GLU A 172 -24.79 -38.15 -20.13
CA GLU A 172 -23.52 -37.86 -20.85
C GLU A 172 -23.63 -37.58 -22.38
N PRO A 173 -22.51 -37.43 -23.16
CA PRO A 173 -21.09 -37.14 -22.83
C PRO A 173 -20.39 -36.07 -23.72
N GLY A 174 -19.13 -35.69 -23.42
CA GLY A 174 -18.21 -35.16 -24.44
C GLY A 174 -16.93 -34.40 -24.01
N ALA A 175 -15.76 -34.96 -24.34
CA ALA A 175 -14.44 -34.33 -24.58
C ALA A 175 -13.57 -33.74 -23.41
N GLU A 176 -12.50 -34.50 -23.11
CA GLU A 176 -11.06 -34.12 -22.99
C GLU A 176 -10.59 -32.73 -22.46
N GLY A 177 -9.63 -32.73 -21.52
CA GLY A 177 -8.71 -31.59 -21.28
C GLY A 177 -8.27 -31.39 -19.81
N PRO A 178 -6.97 -31.20 -19.47
CA PRO A 178 -6.48 -31.37 -18.10
C PRO A 178 -6.20 -30.07 -17.30
N GLY A 179 -6.20 -30.20 -15.96
CA GLY A 179 -5.29 -29.44 -15.09
C GLY A 179 -5.81 -28.14 -14.46
N GLY A 180 -6.74 -28.23 -13.50
CA GLY A 180 -7.19 -27.08 -12.69
C GLY A 180 -6.77 -27.16 -11.22
N THR A 181 -5.59 -26.64 -10.87
CA THR A 181 -5.19 -26.42 -9.46
C THR A 181 -5.78 -25.11 -8.95
N HIS A 182 -6.85 -25.17 -8.14
CA HIS A 182 -7.35 -23.99 -7.43
C HIS A 182 -6.48 -23.67 -6.22
N ALA A 183 -5.82 -22.53 -6.24
CA ALA A 183 -5.27 -21.86 -5.07
C ALA A 183 -6.25 -20.77 -4.57
N PRO A 184 -6.34 -20.50 -3.26
CA PRO A 184 -7.36 -19.62 -2.70
C PRO A 184 -7.11 -18.13 -3.01
N SER A 185 -8.21 -17.38 -3.08
CA SER A 185 -8.21 -15.94 -3.31
C SER A 185 -7.56 -15.19 -2.15
N ALA A 186 -6.37 -14.61 -2.39
CA ALA A 186 -5.76 -13.68 -1.46
C ALA A 186 -6.30 -12.26 -1.71
N VAL A 187 -7.07 -11.74 -0.75
CA VAL A 187 -7.47 -10.33 -0.70
C VAL A 187 -6.28 -9.44 -0.34
N ALA A 188 -5.42 -9.19 -1.33
CA ALA A 188 -4.65 -7.96 -1.39
C ALA A 188 -5.52 -6.90 -2.07
N GLY A 189 -5.78 -5.77 -1.39
CA GLY A 189 -6.47 -4.64 -2.01
C GLY A 189 -5.68 -4.18 -3.24
N PRO A 190 -6.32 -3.97 -4.41
CA PRO A 190 -5.60 -3.59 -5.60
C PRO A 190 -5.08 -2.17 -5.43
N LEU A 191 -3.76 -1.99 -5.52
CA LEU A 191 -3.17 -0.68 -5.79
C LEU A 191 -3.61 -0.27 -7.20
N THR A 192 -4.53 0.68 -7.32
CA THR A 192 -5.08 1.15 -8.61
C THR A 192 -4.50 2.52 -8.96
N GLY A 193 -3.43 2.52 -9.75
CA GLY A 193 -2.78 3.75 -10.19
C GLY A 193 -1.44 3.51 -10.87
N ALA A 194 -0.86 4.54 -11.50
CA ALA A 194 0.44 4.40 -12.18
C ALA A 194 1.60 4.05 -11.22
N ALA A 195 1.46 4.39 -9.94
CA ALA A 195 2.38 3.98 -8.87
C ALA A 195 2.35 2.47 -8.58
N ALA A 196 1.24 1.76 -8.79
CA ALA A 196 1.18 0.30 -8.67
C ALA A 196 2.00 -0.40 -9.76
N LYS A 197 1.90 0.13 -10.99
CA LYS A 197 2.60 -0.37 -12.17
C LYS A 197 4.12 -0.12 -12.12
N ALA A 198 4.57 0.77 -11.23
CA ALA A 198 5.97 0.95 -10.87
C ALA A 198 6.52 -0.24 -10.07
N ALA A 199 5.81 -0.63 -9.01
CA ALA A 199 6.25 -1.68 -8.09
C ALA A 199 6.16 -3.08 -8.70
N ALA A 200 5.14 -3.33 -9.54
CA ALA A 200 4.91 -4.63 -10.18
C ALA A 200 5.89 -4.97 -11.33
N ALA A 201 6.80 -4.06 -11.72
CA ALA A 201 7.70 -4.25 -12.86
C ALA A 201 9.00 -5.03 -12.53
N LEU A 202 9.18 -5.49 -11.29
CA LEU A 202 10.30 -6.31 -10.86
C LEU A 202 9.89 -7.78 -10.71
N GLY A 203 9.82 -8.47 -11.85
CA GLY A 203 9.91 -9.94 -11.88
C GLY A 203 11.28 -10.43 -11.39
N PRO A 204 11.40 -11.70 -10.95
CA PRO A 204 12.50 -12.13 -10.09
C PRO A 204 13.84 -12.16 -10.82
N SER A 205 14.81 -11.38 -10.32
CA SER A 205 16.22 -11.63 -10.61
C SER A 205 16.64 -12.91 -9.89
N ALA A 206 17.25 -13.84 -10.63
CA ALA A 206 17.79 -15.06 -10.04
C ALA A 206 18.88 -14.71 -9.00
N ALA A 207 18.62 -15.05 -7.75
CA ALA A 207 19.58 -15.09 -6.67
C ALA A 207 19.32 -16.37 -5.87
N GLU A 208 20.39 -17.02 -5.42
CA GLU A 208 20.35 -18.30 -4.72
C GLU A 208 19.58 -18.22 -3.39
N PRO A 209 19.05 -19.34 -2.88
CA PRO A 209 18.19 -19.34 -1.69
C PRO A 209 18.99 -18.94 -0.44
N ALA A 210 18.87 -17.68 -0.04
CA ALA A 210 19.27 -17.23 1.29
C ALA A 210 18.40 -17.98 2.32
N ALA A 211 19.04 -18.76 3.19
CA ALA A 211 18.35 -19.58 4.17
C ALA A 211 17.45 -18.72 5.07
N THR A 212 16.16 -19.06 5.12
CA THR A 212 15.22 -18.47 6.06
C THR A 212 15.58 -18.94 7.47
N MET A 213 16.18 -18.04 8.24
CA MET A 213 16.55 -18.23 9.64
C MET A 213 15.33 -18.70 10.45
N THR A 214 15.46 -19.87 11.06
CA THR A 214 14.37 -20.57 11.75
C THR A 214 13.92 -19.83 13.02
N GLU A 215 12.73 -20.14 13.52
CA GLU A 215 12.16 -19.49 14.70
C GLU A 215 13.06 -19.65 15.95
N ASP A 216 13.69 -20.83 16.11
CA ASP A 216 14.69 -21.11 17.14
C ASP A 216 15.96 -20.25 16.98
N GLU A 217 16.44 -20.03 15.76
CA GLU A 217 17.60 -19.15 15.50
C GLU A 217 17.27 -17.68 15.79
N GLN A 218 16.05 -17.23 15.47
CA GLN A 218 15.59 -15.87 15.80
C GLN A 218 15.52 -15.67 17.31
N LEU A 219 14.96 -16.65 18.05
CA LEU A 219 14.93 -16.64 19.51
C LEU A 219 16.35 -16.65 20.12
N ALA A 220 17.28 -17.43 19.55
CA ALA A 220 18.68 -17.44 19.98
C ALA A 220 19.39 -16.10 19.73
N PHE A 221 19.12 -15.43 18.60
CA PHE A 221 19.64 -14.09 18.31
C PHE A 221 19.17 -13.07 19.36
N PHE A 222 17.88 -13.01 19.67
CA PHE A 222 17.36 -12.13 20.73
C PHE A 222 17.86 -12.48 22.14
N ALA A 223 18.15 -13.76 22.42
CA ALA A 223 18.78 -14.17 23.67
C ALA A 223 20.24 -13.67 23.78
N SER A 224 21.00 -13.70 22.68
CA SER A 224 22.40 -13.23 22.66
C SER A 224 22.54 -11.75 23.02
N LEU A 225 21.57 -10.92 22.63
CA LEU A 225 21.54 -9.48 22.94
C LEU A 225 21.34 -9.16 24.44
N ARG A 226 20.94 -10.14 25.27
CA ARG A 226 20.86 -9.98 26.74
C ARG A 226 22.15 -10.39 27.48
N GLY A 227 23.11 -11.01 26.80
CA GLY A 227 24.27 -11.67 27.44
C GLY A 227 25.58 -10.87 27.47
N GLY A 228 25.60 -9.62 27.01
CA GLY A 228 26.82 -8.86 26.70
C GLY A 228 27.23 -7.78 27.70
N GLY A 229 27.42 -8.12 28.98
CA GLY A 229 28.08 -7.25 29.96
C GLY A 229 29.53 -7.71 30.24
N PRO A 230 30.55 -6.85 30.10
CA PRO A 230 31.94 -7.25 30.38
C PRO A 230 32.20 -7.39 31.89
N GLN A 231 33.05 -8.36 32.25
CA GLN A 231 33.81 -8.37 33.51
C GLN A 231 35.11 -7.57 33.36
#